data_AF-A0AA39J148-F1
#
_entry.id   AF-A0AA39J148-F1
#
_cell.length_a   1.000
_cell.length_b   1.000
_cell.length_c   1.000
_cell.angle_alpha   90.00
_cell.angle_beta   90.00
_cell.angle_gamma   90.00
#
_symmetry.space_group_name_H-M   'P 1'
#
loop_
_entity.id
_entity.type
_entity.pdbx_description
1 polymer ?
#
loop_
_entity_poly.entity_id
_entity_poly.type
_entity_poly.pdbx_seq_one_letter_code
_entity_poly.pdbx_strand_id
1 'polypeptide(L)'
;MDGLQAVWLAFGVTIFSLATSQAPLSLCASTIPNISSKPFALNGDVNGGMTITLSRRKVEWSDAEEDTPGAILACSSSASGVREAWNSYRISTSCFASTTHAKFADTTDWKREMTWRTFRDYYKRYDTEFGQPHFWSDTPAGVSFNLSSYFKCDELERPGGAKRVVNCADQAAVVELGCSLGRRADEPPMSWVVHERFGFINKTHLVGITDQNHHHILVNNPFFVDRVETAVLDINDPARSAFAQHVYHSFGNSATSGSEHVADTDYIYDACCGPYLGNETAVTYRALTIDTTTRLYDQRDDMHPRIIAKHPGIPCIDGQHQTSPESLGANGAASAILGVFGLPVEATSSMTYVSWAHVPEWIKEVLDDSWCVTDGRVGVGEANAHTLWYLNRQGCSSSTLRITVYVQSPIDANGVLDMAAARQATRRCLASIIQSTDAPLQFVWTRAELDEFGEYSVRYTRGGRCIVVAAGQTVVEIWNRDNSMAVETFEDCARKLLEHTIRRESDGLPLTAPIIKRGPLATGSHDEHPSKIVVQNDGRFSLDFELDKPIAAANATTEGYGYMFERYVQEVTEDLVTVKLMMVARYAGSHVVTVHFADSETMISRSQKFEVEVEIVE
;
A
#
# COMPACT_ATOMS: atom_id res chain seq x y z
N MET A 1 -57.33 -17.54 -5.33
CA MET A 1 -56.83 -18.03 -4.05
C MET A 1 -55.94 -19.24 -4.33
N ASP A 2 -54.65 -18.94 -4.34
CA ASP A 2 -53.51 -19.72 -3.88
C ASP A 2 -53.24 -21.09 -4.51
N GLY A 3 -52.59 -21.05 -5.68
CA GLY A 3 -51.72 -22.11 -6.17
C GLY A 3 -50.26 -21.75 -5.90
N LEU A 4 -49.65 -22.35 -4.86
CA LEU A 4 -48.23 -22.23 -4.56
C LEU A 4 -47.43 -23.08 -5.55
N GLN A 5 -46.72 -22.42 -6.48
CA GLN A 5 -45.62 -23.03 -7.22
C GLN A 5 -44.42 -23.20 -6.27
N ALA A 6 -44.04 -24.44 -5.99
CA ALA A 6 -42.77 -24.73 -5.34
C ALA A 6 -41.63 -24.51 -6.36
N VAL A 7 -40.84 -23.46 -6.16
CA VAL A 7 -39.58 -23.25 -6.88
C VAL A 7 -38.55 -24.21 -6.28
N TRP A 8 -38.15 -25.22 -7.04
CA TRP A 8 -36.98 -26.02 -6.73
C TRP A 8 -35.73 -25.19 -7.06
N LEU A 9 -35.01 -24.71 -6.04
CA LEU A 9 -33.66 -24.18 -6.19
C LEU A 9 -32.71 -25.35 -6.44
N ALA A 10 -32.36 -25.56 -7.71
CA ALA A 10 -31.27 -26.46 -8.08
C ALA A 10 -29.92 -25.77 -7.76
N PHE A 11 -29.14 -26.34 -6.85
CA PHE A 11 -27.73 -25.98 -6.69
C PHE A 11 -26.97 -26.56 -7.89
N GLY A 12 -26.58 -25.69 -8.82
CA GLY A 12 -25.76 -26.08 -9.97
C GLY A 12 -24.31 -26.28 -9.53
N VAL A 13 -23.80 -27.51 -9.66
CA VAL A 13 -22.36 -27.78 -9.68
C VAL A 13 -21.95 -27.87 -11.14
N THR A 14 -21.08 -26.95 -11.60
CA THR A 14 -20.50 -27.01 -12.95
C THR A 14 -19.16 -27.74 -12.88
N ILE A 15 -19.05 -28.89 -13.55
CA ILE A 15 -17.81 -29.66 -13.68
C ILE A 15 -17.26 -29.44 -15.09
N PHE A 16 -16.01 -28.99 -15.21
CA PHE A 16 -15.29 -29.02 -16.48
C PHE A 16 -14.46 -30.31 -16.57
N SER A 17 -14.71 -31.11 -17.60
CA SER A 17 -13.93 -32.30 -17.95
C SER A 17 -13.23 -32.05 -19.27
N LEU A 18 -11.90 -32.10 -19.29
CA LEU A 18 -11.13 -32.35 -20.50
C LEU A 18 -11.04 -33.87 -20.65
N ALA A 19 -11.92 -34.43 -21.48
CA ALA A 19 -12.17 -35.87 -21.51
C ALA A 19 -11.01 -36.67 -22.13
N THR A 20 -10.59 -37.74 -21.44
CA THR A 20 -10.39 -39.09 -22.01
C THR A 20 -10.28 -40.11 -20.86
N SER A 21 -11.40 -40.48 -20.24
CA SER A 21 -11.45 -41.62 -19.32
C SER A 21 -12.88 -42.14 -19.25
N GLN A 22 -13.08 -43.40 -19.66
CA GLN A 22 -14.40 -44.07 -19.78
C GLN A 22 -14.88 -44.74 -18.47
N ALA A 23 -14.52 -44.25 -17.30
CA ALA A 23 -15.04 -44.77 -16.04
C ALA A 23 -16.04 -43.80 -15.39
N PRO A 24 -17.30 -44.19 -15.11
CA PRO A 24 -18.24 -43.33 -14.40
C PRO A 24 -17.82 -43.17 -12.94
N LEU A 25 -17.54 -41.93 -12.53
CA LEU A 25 -17.46 -41.52 -11.13
C LEU A 25 -18.87 -41.50 -10.54
N SER A 26 -19.12 -42.26 -9.47
CA SER A 26 -20.34 -42.14 -8.67
C SER A 26 -20.09 -41.25 -7.45
N LEU A 27 -20.90 -40.20 -7.31
CA LEU A 27 -20.91 -39.29 -6.16
C LEU A 27 -22.04 -39.71 -5.22
N CYS A 28 -21.72 -40.03 -3.95
CA CYS A 28 -22.72 -40.19 -2.90
C CYS A 28 -22.60 -39.01 -1.94
N ALA A 29 -23.66 -38.20 -1.86
CA ALA A 29 -23.82 -37.19 -0.81
C ALA A 29 -24.85 -37.73 0.19
N SER A 30 -24.50 -37.77 1.47
CA SER A 30 -25.48 -37.99 2.54
C SER A 30 -25.44 -36.82 3.51
N THR A 31 -26.63 -36.38 3.92
CA THR A 31 -26.81 -35.47 5.04
C THR A 31 -26.95 -36.32 6.31
N ILE A 32 -26.30 -35.92 7.40
CA ILE A 32 -26.51 -36.53 8.72
C ILE A 32 -27.74 -35.81 9.32
N PRO A 33 -28.89 -36.47 9.51
CA PRO A 33 -30.00 -35.83 10.18
C PRO A 33 -29.72 -35.81 11.69
N ASN A 34 -29.58 -34.61 12.27
CA ASN A 34 -29.77 -34.47 13.71
C ASN A 34 -31.28 -34.46 13.98
N ILE A 35 -31.76 -35.48 14.67
CA ILE A 35 -33.17 -35.69 14.98
C ILE A 35 -33.58 -34.66 16.04
N SER A 36 -34.31 -33.62 15.64
CA SER A 36 -35.07 -32.75 16.56
C SER A 36 -36.48 -32.60 16.02
N SER A 37 -37.47 -32.97 16.83
CA SER A 37 -38.87 -33.13 16.45
C SER A 37 -39.72 -31.88 16.74
N LYS A 38 -39.34 -30.69 16.24
CA LYS A 38 -40.16 -29.46 16.37
C LYS A 38 -40.13 -28.59 15.09
N PRO A 39 -41.24 -27.88 14.77
CA PRO A 39 -41.42 -27.16 13.50
C PRO A 39 -40.58 -25.88 13.42
N PHE A 40 -40.10 -25.59 12.19
CA PHE A 40 -39.12 -24.56 11.83
C PHE A 40 -39.59 -23.11 12.06
N ALA A 41 -38.75 -22.33 12.74
CA ALA A 41 -38.52 -20.91 12.46
C ALA A 41 -37.00 -20.75 12.21
N LEU A 42 -36.61 -20.07 11.15
CA LEU A 42 -35.21 -19.81 10.83
C LEU A 42 -34.62 -18.84 11.88
N ASN A 43 -33.99 -19.39 12.90
CA ASN A 43 -32.99 -18.71 13.72
C ASN A 43 -31.62 -19.33 13.40
N GLY A 44 -30.62 -18.46 13.23
CA GLY A 44 -29.29 -18.77 12.71
C GLY A 44 -28.36 -19.56 13.64
N ASP A 45 -28.81 -20.69 14.19
CA ASP A 45 -28.05 -21.46 15.19
C ASP A 45 -27.88 -22.95 14.86
N VAL A 46 -27.76 -23.33 13.57
CA VAL A 46 -27.45 -24.73 13.22
C VAL A 46 -26.24 -24.81 12.28
N ASN A 47 -25.08 -25.14 12.86
CA ASN A 47 -23.89 -25.56 12.13
C ASN A 47 -24.11 -26.95 11.50
N GLY A 48 -24.64 -26.98 10.29
CA GLY A 48 -24.67 -28.18 9.45
C GLY A 48 -23.36 -28.32 8.66
N GLY A 49 -22.43 -29.15 9.14
CA GLY A 49 -21.23 -29.51 8.37
C GLY A 49 -21.56 -30.54 7.29
N MET A 50 -21.21 -30.25 6.03
CA MET A 50 -21.23 -31.23 4.95
C MET A 50 -19.85 -31.89 4.86
N THR A 51 -19.78 -33.22 5.04
CA THR A 51 -18.54 -33.97 4.85
C THR A 51 -18.58 -34.71 3.52
N ILE A 52 -17.69 -34.37 2.60
CA ILE A 52 -17.49 -35.12 1.35
C ILE A 52 -16.39 -36.13 1.61
N THR A 53 -16.73 -37.42 1.65
CA THR A 53 -15.73 -38.49 1.78
C THR A 53 -15.51 -39.16 0.44
N LEU A 54 -14.31 -38.97 -0.14
CA LEU A 54 -13.87 -39.75 -1.29
C LEU A 54 -13.30 -41.08 -0.80
N SER A 55 -14.06 -42.17 -0.94
CA SER A 55 -13.52 -43.50 -0.66
C SER A 55 -12.69 -43.99 -1.83
N ARG A 56 -11.39 -44.25 -1.59
CA ARG A 56 -10.48 -44.84 -2.57
C ARG A 56 -10.90 -46.31 -2.76
N ARG A 57 -11.59 -46.65 -3.85
CA ARG A 57 -11.52 -48.04 -4.34
C ARG A 57 -10.10 -48.24 -4.85
N LYS A 58 -9.40 -49.21 -4.28
CA LYS A 58 -8.05 -49.63 -4.71
C LYS A 58 -8.12 -49.95 -6.20
N VAL A 59 -7.56 -49.08 -7.04
CA VAL A 59 -7.32 -49.38 -8.45
C VAL A 59 -5.86 -49.81 -8.53
N GLU A 60 -5.64 -51.11 -8.72
CA GLU A 60 -4.33 -51.63 -9.07
C GLU A 60 -4.10 -51.32 -10.55
N TRP A 61 -3.06 -50.54 -10.86
CA TRP A 61 -2.59 -50.30 -12.22
C TRP A 61 -1.29 -51.07 -12.43
N SER A 62 -1.28 -51.89 -13.48
CA SER A 62 -0.09 -52.55 -14.03
C SER A 62 0.67 -51.57 -14.92
N ASP A 63 1.99 -51.67 -14.88
CA ASP A 63 2.97 -50.82 -15.58
C ASP A 63 2.57 -50.48 -17.03
N ALA A 64 2.37 -49.18 -17.30
CA ALA A 64 2.42 -48.58 -18.62
C ALA A 64 2.73 -47.08 -18.50
N GLU A 65 3.43 -46.58 -19.51
CA GLU A 65 4.20 -45.32 -19.60
C GLU A 65 3.44 -43.99 -19.36
N GLU A 66 4.26 -42.97 -19.16
CA GLU A 66 4.02 -41.57 -18.81
C GLU A 66 2.93 -40.82 -19.61
N ASP A 67 2.46 -39.73 -19.00
CA ASP A 67 1.58 -38.67 -19.49
C ASP A 67 0.06 -38.91 -19.50
N THR A 68 -0.60 -38.49 -18.41
CA THR A 68 -1.99 -37.98 -18.48
C THR A 68 -2.25 -36.92 -17.39
N PRO A 69 -2.82 -35.74 -17.70
CA PRO A 69 -3.13 -34.72 -16.68
C PRO A 69 -4.36 -35.10 -15.85
N GLY A 70 -4.27 -35.00 -14.52
CA GLY A 70 -5.38 -35.18 -13.58
C GLY A 70 -6.26 -33.93 -13.46
N ALA A 71 -7.57 -34.13 -13.21
CA ALA A 71 -8.56 -33.07 -13.06
C ALA A 71 -8.48 -32.35 -11.69
N ILE A 72 -8.74 -31.04 -11.68
CA ILE A 72 -8.85 -30.19 -10.48
C ILE A 72 -10.34 -29.88 -10.22
N LEU A 73 -10.78 -29.97 -8.96
CA LEU A 73 -12.11 -29.54 -8.51
C LEU A 73 -11.96 -28.40 -7.49
N ALA A 74 -12.54 -27.24 -7.78
CA ALA A 74 -12.64 -26.12 -6.84
C ALA A 74 -14.12 -25.88 -6.51
N CYS A 75 -14.46 -25.84 -5.22
CA CYS A 75 -15.81 -25.51 -4.75
C CYS A 75 -15.86 -24.06 -4.28
N SER A 76 -16.76 -23.25 -4.84
CA SER A 76 -17.16 -21.96 -4.28
C SER A 76 -18.66 -21.96 -4.02
N SER A 77 -19.08 -21.67 -2.79
CA SER A 77 -20.49 -21.40 -2.48
C SER A 77 -20.77 -19.91 -2.63
N SER A 78 -21.58 -19.53 -3.61
CA SER A 78 -22.11 -18.16 -3.71
C SER A 78 -23.60 -18.16 -3.41
N ALA A 79 -24.02 -17.44 -2.37
CA ALA A 79 -25.41 -17.02 -2.19
C ALA A 79 -25.56 -15.62 -2.79
N SER A 80 -26.17 -15.57 -3.98
CA SER A 80 -26.86 -14.45 -4.65
C SER A 80 -26.34 -13.01 -4.49
N GLY A 81 -25.94 -12.42 -5.63
CA GLY A 81 -26.65 -11.22 -6.10
C GLY A 81 -25.84 -9.96 -6.45
N VAL A 82 -24.89 -10.01 -7.40
CA VAL A 82 -24.59 -8.86 -8.30
C VAL A 82 -24.13 -9.42 -9.65
N ARG A 83 -24.96 -9.29 -10.69
CA ARG A 83 -24.57 -9.46 -12.09
C ARG A 83 -24.28 -8.06 -12.63
N GLU A 84 -23.00 -7.69 -12.67
CA GLU A 84 -22.37 -6.78 -13.63
C GLU A 84 -20.92 -6.54 -13.19
N ALA A 85 -20.00 -6.37 -14.14
CA ALA A 85 -18.54 -6.37 -13.99
C ALA A 85 -17.86 -7.75 -13.80
N TRP A 86 -18.09 -8.67 -14.73
CA TRP A 86 -17.10 -9.72 -15.05
C TRP A 86 -16.45 -9.39 -16.40
N ASN A 87 -15.51 -8.44 -16.37
CA ASN A 87 -14.51 -8.32 -17.42
C ASN A 87 -13.17 -7.98 -16.76
N SER A 88 -12.22 -8.88 -16.97
CA SER A 88 -10.77 -8.59 -16.99
C SER A 88 -9.98 -8.54 -15.68
N TYR A 89 -9.99 -9.61 -14.87
CA TYR A 89 -8.79 -9.99 -14.09
C TYR A 89 -8.65 -11.52 -14.07
N ARG A 90 -8.05 -12.09 -15.12
CA ARG A 90 -7.47 -13.43 -15.07
C ARG A 90 -6.09 -13.32 -14.44
N ILE A 91 -6.00 -13.38 -13.11
CA ILE A 91 -4.77 -13.90 -12.51
C ILE A 91 -4.85 -15.40 -12.77
N SER A 92 -4.13 -15.85 -13.79
CA SER A 92 -4.10 -17.26 -14.11
C SER A 92 -3.43 -17.99 -12.95
N THR A 93 -4.19 -18.82 -12.25
CA THR A 93 -3.63 -19.84 -11.35
C THR A 93 -2.63 -20.74 -12.08
N SER A 94 -2.55 -20.72 -13.42
CA SER A 94 -1.51 -21.39 -14.21
C SER A 94 -0.08 -20.95 -13.91
N CYS A 95 0.16 -19.76 -13.36
CA CYS A 95 1.52 -19.34 -12.97
C CYS A 95 2.07 -20.15 -11.79
N PHE A 96 1.17 -20.73 -10.97
CA PHE A 96 1.51 -21.68 -9.90
C PHE A 96 1.11 -23.13 -10.25
N ALA A 97 0.17 -23.35 -11.18
CA ALA A 97 -0.43 -24.66 -11.44
C ALA A 97 0.34 -25.57 -12.42
N SER A 98 1.55 -25.20 -12.89
CA SER A 98 2.38 -26.13 -13.66
C SER A 98 3.05 -27.21 -12.78
N THR A 99 2.81 -27.21 -11.48
CA THR A 99 3.25 -28.27 -10.58
C THR A 99 2.36 -29.50 -10.74
N THR A 100 2.79 -30.43 -11.60
CA THR A 100 2.65 -31.84 -11.26
C THR A 100 3.20 -32.00 -9.83
N HIS A 101 2.43 -32.61 -8.93
CA HIS A 101 2.88 -32.96 -7.59
C HIS A 101 4.10 -33.88 -7.67
N ALA A 102 5.30 -33.30 -7.83
CA ALA A 102 6.51 -33.92 -7.34
C ALA A 102 6.30 -34.04 -5.83
N LYS A 103 6.44 -35.26 -5.30
CA LYS A 103 6.37 -35.55 -3.87
C LYS A 103 7.52 -34.82 -3.17
N PHE A 104 7.32 -33.57 -2.78
CA PHE A 104 8.21 -32.91 -1.82
C PHE A 104 7.93 -33.53 -0.46
N ALA A 105 8.79 -34.46 -0.05
CA ALA A 105 8.65 -35.19 1.21
C ALA A 105 9.16 -34.40 2.43
N ASP A 106 9.85 -33.28 2.22
CA ASP A 106 10.41 -32.40 3.25
C ASP A 106 10.08 -30.92 2.95
N THR A 107 9.69 -30.15 3.96
CA THR A 107 9.37 -28.73 3.83
C THR A 107 10.59 -27.84 3.70
N THR A 108 11.78 -28.38 4.03
CA THR A 108 13.07 -27.79 3.66
C THR A 108 13.20 -27.69 2.14
N ASP A 109 12.69 -28.69 1.40
CA ASP A 109 12.71 -28.66 -0.06
C ASP A 109 11.76 -27.59 -0.61
N TRP A 110 10.64 -27.31 0.06
CA TRP A 110 9.72 -26.24 -0.36
C TRP A 110 10.33 -24.84 -0.23
N LYS A 111 10.88 -24.49 0.94
CA LYS A 111 11.47 -23.16 1.16
C LYS A 111 12.66 -22.93 0.23
N ARG A 112 13.48 -23.96 0.04
CA ARG A 112 14.59 -23.99 -0.93
C ARG A 112 14.08 -23.73 -2.34
N GLU A 113 13.07 -24.47 -2.78
CA GLU A 113 12.50 -24.33 -4.12
C GLU A 113 11.92 -22.94 -4.34
N MET A 114 11.13 -22.40 -3.41
CA MET A 114 10.55 -21.06 -3.54
C MET A 114 11.62 -19.97 -3.58
N THR A 115 12.68 -20.11 -2.79
CA THR A 115 13.83 -19.17 -2.83
C THR A 115 14.54 -19.24 -4.18
N TRP A 116 14.78 -20.45 -4.69
CA TRP A 116 15.42 -20.66 -5.99
C TRP A 116 14.60 -20.10 -7.16
N ARG A 117 13.29 -20.37 -7.18
CA ARG A 117 12.37 -19.85 -8.20
C ARG A 117 12.30 -18.33 -8.17
N THR A 118 12.25 -17.75 -6.98
CA THR A 118 12.24 -16.29 -6.82
C THR A 118 13.48 -15.66 -7.44
N PHE A 119 14.65 -16.30 -7.28
CA PHE A 119 15.90 -15.86 -7.90
C PHE A 119 15.95 -16.06 -9.44
N ARG A 120 15.32 -17.11 -10.00
CA ARG A 120 15.49 -17.49 -11.42
C ARG A 120 14.31 -17.25 -12.36
N ASP A 121 13.08 -17.49 -11.92
CA ASP A 121 11.97 -17.82 -12.85
C ASP A 121 11.15 -16.61 -13.30
N TYR A 122 11.27 -15.46 -12.63
CA TYR A 122 10.32 -14.34 -12.77
C TYR A 122 10.83 -13.15 -13.60
N TYR A 123 11.84 -13.38 -14.45
CA TYR A 123 12.43 -12.35 -15.33
C TYR A 123 12.80 -11.05 -14.61
N LYS A 124 13.19 -11.18 -13.34
CA LYS A 124 13.60 -10.06 -12.49
C LYS A 124 15.07 -9.75 -12.67
N ARG A 125 15.44 -8.49 -12.40
CA ARG A 125 16.80 -7.96 -12.43
C ARG A 125 16.97 -7.01 -11.26
N TYR A 126 18.04 -7.19 -10.50
CA TYR A 126 18.38 -6.30 -9.39
C TYR A 126 18.55 -4.86 -9.86
N ASP A 127 18.04 -3.91 -9.07
CA ASP A 127 18.24 -2.47 -9.24
C ASP A 127 19.69 -2.08 -8.92
N THR A 128 20.50 -1.99 -9.97
CA THR A 128 21.92 -1.65 -9.92
C THR A 128 22.17 -0.15 -9.86
N GLU A 129 21.15 0.70 -9.79
CA GLU A 129 21.30 2.15 -9.70
C GLU A 129 21.25 2.61 -8.24
N PHE A 130 20.17 2.28 -7.54
CA PHE A 130 19.93 2.75 -6.18
C PHE A 130 19.45 1.66 -5.21
N GLY A 131 19.15 0.44 -5.70
CA GLY A 131 18.57 -0.60 -4.87
C GLY A 131 17.19 -0.24 -4.33
N GLN A 132 16.45 0.65 -5.00
CA GLN A 132 15.15 1.11 -4.55
C GLN A 132 14.11 0.00 -4.70
N PRO A 133 13.15 -0.12 -3.77
CA PRO A 133 12.09 -1.10 -3.95
C PRO A 133 11.12 -0.63 -5.03
N HIS A 134 10.69 -1.56 -5.88
CA HIS A 134 9.79 -1.26 -7.01
C HIS A 134 8.36 -1.73 -6.77
N PHE A 135 8.17 -2.67 -5.84
CA PHE A 135 6.86 -3.25 -5.51
C PHE A 135 6.46 -2.99 -4.06
N TRP A 136 7.36 -2.49 -3.23
CA TRP A 136 7.05 -1.94 -1.92
C TRP A 136 6.44 -0.54 -2.05
N SER A 137 5.40 -0.25 -1.28
CA SER A 137 4.86 1.11 -1.18
C SER A 137 4.73 1.56 0.27
N ASP A 138 5.36 2.70 0.59
CA ASP A 138 5.21 3.41 1.86
C ASP A 138 4.02 4.38 1.75
N THR A 139 2.83 3.82 1.50
CA THR A 139 1.61 4.64 1.47
C THR A 139 1.08 4.87 2.88
N PRO A 140 0.23 5.89 3.10
CA PRO A 140 -0.42 6.14 4.40
C PRO A 140 -1.25 4.96 4.94
N ALA A 141 -1.58 3.97 4.10
CA ALA A 141 -2.26 2.73 4.49
C ALA A 141 -1.30 1.67 5.09
N GLY A 142 -0.01 1.99 5.24
CA GLY A 142 1.03 1.08 5.72
C GLY A 142 1.86 0.47 4.59
N VAL A 143 2.90 -0.26 5.00
CA VAL A 143 3.79 -1.03 4.13
C VAL A 143 2.97 -2.05 3.33
N SER A 144 2.90 -1.92 2.01
CA SER A 144 2.23 -2.94 1.16
C SER A 144 3.10 -3.39 -0.01
N PHE A 145 3.00 -4.67 -0.34
CA PHE A 145 3.69 -5.28 -1.48
C PHE A 145 2.74 -5.49 -2.67
N ASN A 146 3.07 -4.93 -3.83
CA ASN A 146 2.30 -5.05 -5.06
C ASN A 146 2.63 -6.36 -5.81
N LEU A 147 2.08 -7.46 -5.31
CA LEU A 147 2.27 -8.81 -5.84
C LEU A 147 1.77 -8.95 -7.29
N SER A 148 0.62 -8.33 -7.59
CA SER A 148 0.03 -8.35 -8.92
C SER A 148 0.97 -7.74 -9.97
N SER A 149 1.60 -6.61 -9.66
CA SER A 149 2.62 -6.00 -10.52
C SER A 149 3.90 -6.83 -10.57
N TYR A 150 4.28 -7.49 -9.47
CA TYR A 150 5.46 -8.34 -9.45
C TYR A 150 5.35 -9.48 -10.47
N PHE A 151 4.18 -10.12 -10.60
CA PHE A 151 4.02 -11.22 -11.55
C PHE A 151 3.50 -10.82 -12.93
N LYS A 152 3.19 -9.54 -13.16
CA LYS A 152 2.60 -9.06 -14.42
C LYS A 152 3.45 -9.46 -15.63
N CYS A 153 2.82 -10.17 -16.57
CA CYS A 153 3.49 -10.63 -17.78
C CYS A 153 3.78 -9.49 -18.76
N ASP A 154 4.89 -9.58 -19.50
CA ASP A 154 5.11 -8.73 -20.68
C ASP A 154 4.29 -9.21 -21.89
N GLU A 155 4.44 -8.54 -23.02
CA GLU A 155 3.78 -8.86 -24.30
C GLU A 155 4.08 -10.28 -24.81
N LEU A 156 5.17 -10.90 -24.33
CA LEU A 156 5.54 -12.27 -24.65
C LEU A 156 5.02 -13.28 -23.60
N GLU A 157 4.06 -12.85 -22.78
CA GLU A 157 3.43 -13.62 -21.71
C GLU A 157 4.40 -14.13 -20.63
N ARG A 158 5.61 -13.54 -20.54
CA ARG A 158 6.62 -13.97 -19.56
C ARG A 158 6.30 -13.43 -18.17
N PRO A 159 6.07 -14.27 -17.15
CA PRO A 159 5.74 -13.81 -15.81
C PRO A 159 6.79 -12.85 -15.24
N GLY A 160 6.32 -11.73 -14.69
CA GLY A 160 7.18 -10.66 -14.16
C GLY A 160 7.94 -9.82 -15.20
N GLY A 161 7.77 -10.11 -16.50
CA GLY A 161 8.46 -9.44 -17.58
C GLY A 161 8.06 -7.98 -17.80
N ALA A 162 6.85 -7.56 -17.37
CA ALA A 162 6.36 -6.19 -17.55
C ALA A 162 7.07 -5.15 -16.68
N LYS A 163 7.50 -5.57 -15.47
CA LYS A 163 8.31 -4.75 -14.56
C LYS A 163 9.45 -5.61 -14.03
N ARG A 164 10.65 -5.43 -14.58
CA ARG A 164 11.78 -6.34 -14.32
C ARG A 164 12.62 -5.95 -13.13
N VAL A 165 12.65 -4.67 -12.77
CA VAL A 165 13.55 -4.16 -11.74
C VAL A 165 13.01 -4.51 -10.36
N VAL A 166 13.88 -5.01 -9.48
CA VAL A 166 13.58 -5.42 -8.10
C VAL A 166 14.73 -5.05 -7.17
N ASN A 167 14.47 -4.97 -5.88
CA ASN A 167 15.52 -4.95 -4.86
C ASN A 167 15.44 -6.13 -3.88
N CYS A 168 16.21 -6.07 -2.80
CA CYS A 168 16.23 -7.10 -1.76
C CYS A 168 14.90 -7.24 -1.02
N ALA A 169 14.20 -6.14 -0.73
CA ALA A 169 12.89 -6.18 -0.10
C ALA A 169 11.84 -6.84 -1.00
N ASP A 170 11.87 -6.55 -2.31
CA ASP A 170 10.94 -7.16 -3.27
C ASP A 170 11.16 -8.68 -3.38
N GLN A 171 12.42 -9.12 -3.41
CA GLN A 171 12.74 -10.55 -3.45
C GLN A 171 12.34 -11.25 -2.14
N ALA A 172 12.64 -10.64 -1.00
CA ALA A 172 12.23 -11.16 0.30
C ALA A 172 10.71 -11.31 0.36
N ALA A 173 9.94 -10.34 -0.13
CA ALA A 173 8.46 -10.39 -0.14
C ALA A 173 7.94 -11.65 -0.82
N VAL A 174 8.47 -11.95 -2.00
CA VAL A 174 8.02 -13.11 -2.77
C VAL A 174 8.48 -14.42 -2.15
N VAL A 175 9.67 -14.47 -1.54
CA VAL A 175 10.13 -15.64 -0.77
C VAL A 175 9.19 -15.89 0.42
N GLU A 176 8.83 -14.85 1.19
CA GLU A 176 7.91 -14.98 2.33
C GLU A 176 6.57 -15.57 1.91
N LEU A 177 5.98 -14.99 0.85
CA LEU A 177 4.67 -15.39 0.33
C LEU A 177 4.71 -16.82 -0.21
N GLY A 178 5.70 -17.15 -1.05
CA GLY A 178 5.86 -18.49 -1.60
C GLY A 178 6.08 -19.54 -0.51
N CYS A 179 6.95 -19.26 0.46
CA CYS A 179 7.22 -20.20 1.54
C CYS A 179 5.99 -20.40 2.45
N SER A 180 5.20 -19.35 2.67
CA SER A 180 3.99 -19.41 3.49
C SER A 180 2.92 -20.35 2.93
N LEU A 181 2.84 -20.51 1.60
CA LEU A 181 1.87 -21.40 0.94
C LEU A 181 2.13 -22.89 1.20
N GLY A 182 3.38 -23.28 1.45
CA GLY A 182 3.77 -24.66 1.74
C GLY A 182 4.07 -24.91 3.22
N ARG A 183 3.82 -23.94 4.09
CA ARG A 183 4.12 -24.03 5.52
C ARG A 183 3.15 -24.97 6.23
N ARG A 184 3.69 -25.89 7.04
CA ARG A 184 2.88 -26.72 7.94
C ARG A 184 2.47 -25.94 9.19
N ALA A 185 1.36 -26.33 9.80
CA ALA A 185 0.84 -25.68 11.01
C ALA A 185 1.80 -25.77 12.22
N ASP A 186 2.64 -26.81 12.27
CA ASP A 186 3.63 -27.06 13.32
C ASP A 186 4.98 -26.40 13.08
N GLU A 187 5.18 -25.72 11.93
CA GLU A 187 6.44 -25.06 11.61
C GLU A 187 6.52 -23.63 12.13
N PRO A 188 7.69 -23.22 12.65
CA PRO A 188 7.91 -21.84 13.01
C PRO A 188 7.80 -20.96 11.76
N PRO A 189 7.30 -19.72 11.90
CA PRO A 189 7.28 -18.77 10.79
C PRO A 189 8.72 -18.45 10.37
N MET A 190 8.91 -18.22 9.07
CA MET A 190 10.12 -17.57 8.61
C MET A 190 10.14 -16.14 9.15
N SER A 191 11.30 -15.67 9.58
CA SER A 191 11.45 -14.31 10.08
C SER A 191 12.05 -13.45 8.97
N TRP A 192 11.37 -12.35 8.65
CA TRP A 192 11.92 -11.29 7.83
C TRP A 192 13.12 -10.67 8.54
N VAL A 193 14.27 -10.58 7.89
CA VAL A 193 15.49 -10.06 8.47
C VAL A 193 15.87 -8.79 7.75
N VAL A 194 15.89 -7.68 8.48
CA VAL A 194 16.49 -6.44 8.01
C VAL A 194 17.88 -6.34 8.63
N HIS A 195 18.89 -6.34 7.77
CA HIS A 195 20.26 -6.12 8.16
C HIS A 195 20.65 -4.69 7.77
N GLU A 196 20.61 -3.80 8.76
CA GLU A 196 21.04 -2.41 8.57
C GLU A 196 22.56 -2.33 8.45
N ARG A 197 23.03 -1.57 7.47
CA ARG A 197 24.44 -1.40 7.11
C ARG A 197 25.09 -2.72 6.70
N PHE A 198 24.46 -3.46 5.80
CA PHE A 198 24.94 -4.77 5.36
C PHE A 198 26.39 -4.76 4.87
N GLY A 199 26.82 -3.67 4.21
CA GLY A 199 28.22 -3.40 3.89
C GLY A 199 28.64 -3.88 2.50
N PHE A 200 29.95 -4.03 2.33
CA PHE A 200 30.56 -4.53 1.08
C PHE A 200 30.38 -6.04 0.98
N ILE A 201 30.09 -6.55 -0.22
CA ILE A 201 29.79 -7.97 -0.43
C ILE A 201 30.95 -8.72 -1.08
N ASN A 202 31.23 -9.94 -0.67
CA ASN A 202 32.09 -10.84 -1.45
C ASN A 202 31.48 -11.09 -2.83
N LYS A 203 32.29 -11.63 -3.76
CA LYS A 203 31.79 -12.02 -5.08
C LYS A 203 30.65 -13.03 -4.95
N THR A 204 29.46 -12.65 -5.37
CA THR A 204 28.24 -13.46 -5.34
C THR A 204 27.37 -13.18 -6.57
N HIS A 205 26.26 -13.89 -6.76
CA HIS A 205 25.31 -13.52 -7.81
C HIS A 205 24.22 -12.60 -7.25
N LEU A 206 23.78 -11.65 -8.08
CA LEU A 206 22.59 -10.86 -7.83
C LEU A 206 21.47 -11.31 -8.79
N VAL A 207 20.22 -11.25 -8.31
CA VAL A 207 19.04 -11.65 -9.10
C VAL A 207 19.04 -11.01 -10.49
N GLY A 208 18.94 -11.84 -11.53
CA GLY A 208 18.88 -11.40 -12.93
C GLY A 208 20.10 -10.68 -13.51
N ILE A 209 21.20 -10.56 -12.77
CA ILE A 209 22.42 -9.95 -13.30
C ILE A 209 23.18 -10.98 -14.14
N THR A 210 23.23 -10.73 -15.44
CA THR A 210 23.81 -11.63 -16.43
C THR A 210 24.73 -10.89 -17.40
N ASP A 211 25.63 -11.62 -18.04
CA ASP A 211 26.44 -11.11 -19.15
C ASP A 211 25.64 -11.01 -20.46
N GLN A 212 26.31 -10.62 -21.55
CA GLN A 212 25.71 -10.51 -22.88
C GLN A 212 25.19 -11.84 -23.44
N ASN A 213 25.62 -12.98 -22.88
CA ASN A 213 25.18 -14.32 -23.25
C ASN A 213 24.11 -14.87 -22.29
N HIS A 214 23.55 -14.02 -21.42
CA HIS A 214 22.58 -14.40 -20.39
C HIS A 214 23.11 -15.38 -19.32
N HIS A 215 24.43 -15.45 -19.13
CA HIS A 215 25.01 -16.20 -18.02
C HIS A 215 25.08 -15.32 -16.77
N HIS A 216 24.67 -15.86 -15.62
CA HIS A 216 24.84 -15.15 -14.35
C HIS A 216 26.31 -14.85 -14.08
N ILE A 217 26.62 -13.59 -13.79
CA ILE A 217 27.98 -13.16 -13.44
C ILE A 217 28.10 -12.99 -11.93
N LEU A 218 29.34 -13.07 -11.44
CA LEU A 218 29.65 -12.68 -10.07
C LEU A 218 29.72 -11.16 -9.97
N VAL A 219 29.30 -10.62 -8.82
CA VAL A 219 29.22 -9.20 -8.50
C VAL A 219 29.79 -9.00 -7.10
N ASN A 220 30.64 -7.99 -6.93
CA ASN A 220 31.03 -7.49 -5.59
C ASN A 220 30.81 -5.97 -5.43
N ASN A 221 30.28 -5.33 -6.47
CA ASN A 221 29.87 -3.93 -6.51
C ASN A 221 28.39 -3.90 -6.93
N PRO A 222 27.42 -3.80 -6.03
CA PRO A 222 25.99 -3.96 -6.35
C PRO A 222 25.43 -2.78 -7.18
N PHE A 223 25.98 -1.58 -7.02
CA PHE A 223 25.50 -0.37 -7.71
C PHE A 223 26.47 0.06 -8.82
N PHE A 224 26.28 -0.53 -10.00
CA PHE A 224 27.09 -0.28 -11.21
C PHE A 224 26.28 0.27 -12.39
N VAL A 225 24.99 0.59 -12.17
CA VAL A 225 24.05 1.08 -13.18
C VAL A 225 24.00 0.12 -14.37
N ASP A 226 24.55 0.52 -15.52
CA ASP A 226 24.62 -0.24 -16.76
C ASP A 226 26.04 -0.74 -17.11
N ARG A 227 27.05 -0.35 -16.32
CA ARG A 227 28.47 -0.66 -16.56
C ARG A 227 28.88 -2.01 -15.97
N VAL A 228 28.48 -3.09 -16.65
CA VAL A 228 28.73 -4.48 -16.23
C VAL A 228 30.21 -4.76 -15.95
N GLU A 229 31.13 -4.10 -16.66
CA GLU A 229 32.57 -4.18 -16.43
C GLU A 229 33.01 -3.70 -15.03
N THR A 230 32.17 -2.91 -14.36
CA THR A 230 32.39 -2.42 -12.99
C THR A 230 31.57 -3.19 -11.94
N ALA A 231 30.85 -4.24 -12.33
CA ALA A 231 30.14 -5.12 -11.39
C ALA A 231 31.11 -5.90 -10.48
N VAL A 232 32.37 -6.05 -10.93
CA VAL A 232 33.46 -6.64 -10.16
C VAL A 232 34.64 -5.68 -10.10
N LEU A 233 34.96 -5.19 -8.90
CA LEU A 233 36.11 -4.32 -8.64
C LEU A 233 37.10 -4.97 -7.66
N ASP A 234 38.29 -4.39 -7.54
CA ASP A 234 39.22 -4.77 -6.46
C ASP A 234 38.56 -4.54 -5.09
N ILE A 235 38.91 -5.37 -4.10
CA ILE A 235 38.26 -5.30 -2.78
C ILE A 235 38.45 -3.94 -2.11
N ASN A 236 39.53 -3.22 -2.44
CA ASN A 236 39.86 -1.89 -1.91
C ASN A 236 39.67 -0.77 -2.95
N ASP A 237 39.00 -1.03 -4.07
CA ASP A 237 38.70 0.00 -5.05
C ASP A 237 37.72 1.03 -4.46
N PRO A 238 38.06 2.33 -4.42
CA PRO A 238 37.19 3.36 -3.85
C PRO A 238 35.86 3.54 -4.62
N ALA A 239 35.77 3.07 -5.87
CA ALA A 239 34.55 3.10 -6.67
C ALA A 239 33.57 1.96 -6.30
N ARG A 240 33.99 1.00 -5.47
CA ARG A 240 33.10 -0.06 -4.98
C ARG A 240 32.00 0.55 -4.11
N SER A 241 30.79 0.04 -4.28
CA SER A 241 29.62 0.40 -3.51
C SER A 241 29.25 -0.73 -2.53
N ALA A 242 28.46 -0.37 -1.52
CA ALA A 242 28.06 -1.24 -0.41
C ALA A 242 26.55 -1.16 -0.23
N PHE A 243 25.92 -2.24 0.24
CA PHE A 243 24.52 -2.21 0.63
C PHE A 243 24.36 -1.43 1.93
N ALA A 244 23.62 -0.33 1.89
CA ALA A 244 23.21 0.39 3.11
C ALA A 244 22.24 -0.44 3.96
N GLN A 245 21.46 -1.31 3.33
CA GLN A 245 20.52 -2.23 3.97
C GLN A 245 20.34 -3.45 3.07
N HIS A 246 20.17 -4.62 3.67
CA HIS A 246 19.79 -5.83 2.95
C HIS A 246 18.68 -6.57 3.67
N VAL A 247 17.81 -7.21 2.88
CA VAL A 247 16.60 -7.87 3.39
C VAL A 247 16.54 -9.29 2.87
N TYR A 248 16.35 -10.24 3.79
CA TYR A 248 16.32 -11.68 3.51
C TYR A 248 15.54 -12.40 4.62
N HIS A 249 15.50 -13.73 4.59
CA HIS A 249 14.78 -14.53 5.58
C HIS A 249 15.71 -15.38 6.42
N SER A 250 15.34 -15.56 7.69
CA SER A 250 15.93 -16.57 8.57
C SER A 250 14.89 -17.60 9.00
N PHE A 251 15.33 -18.82 9.19
CA PHE A 251 14.53 -19.93 9.72
C PHE A 251 15.35 -20.64 10.80
N GLY A 252 14.88 -20.55 12.04
CA GLY A 252 15.60 -21.05 13.21
C GLY A 252 14.91 -22.23 13.87
N ASN A 253 15.71 -23.14 14.44
CA ASN A 253 15.25 -24.21 15.34
C ASN A 253 14.99 -23.70 16.77
N SER A 254 15.38 -22.48 17.11
CA SER A 254 15.16 -21.92 18.44
C SER A 254 13.71 -21.45 18.57
N ALA A 255 12.88 -22.24 19.24
CA ALA A 255 11.48 -21.95 19.57
C ALA A 255 11.27 -20.73 20.49
N THR A 256 12.28 -19.87 20.68
CA THR A 256 12.15 -18.59 21.36
C THR A 256 11.56 -17.57 20.40
N SER A 257 10.27 -17.73 20.10
CA SER A 257 9.40 -16.70 19.55
C SER A 257 9.44 -15.47 20.46
N GLY A 258 10.28 -14.49 20.12
CA GLY A 258 10.46 -13.26 20.88
C GLY A 258 11.87 -12.66 20.89
N SER A 259 12.89 -13.37 20.37
CA SER A 259 14.19 -12.72 20.13
C SER A 259 14.09 -11.80 18.92
N GLU A 260 14.31 -10.49 19.13
CA GLU A 260 14.43 -9.48 18.06
C GLU A 260 15.65 -9.73 17.14
N HIS A 261 16.54 -10.66 17.51
CA HIS A 261 17.78 -10.95 16.77
C HIS A 261 17.79 -12.34 16.11
N VAL A 262 18.51 -12.43 14.99
CA VAL A 262 18.82 -13.68 14.27
C VAL A 262 19.92 -14.44 15.00
N ALA A 263 19.67 -15.70 15.35
CA ALA A 263 20.69 -16.53 15.99
C ALA A 263 21.71 -16.99 14.95
N ASP A 264 22.97 -17.15 15.37
CA ASP A 264 24.05 -17.58 14.49
C ASP A 264 23.80 -18.94 13.81
N THR A 265 22.97 -19.78 14.44
CA THR A 265 22.56 -21.10 13.96
C THR A 265 21.33 -21.09 13.05
N ASP A 266 20.66 -19.94 12.87
CA ASP A 266 19.47 -19.85 12.00
C ASP A 266 19.87 -20.05 10.54
N TYR A 267 19.08 -20.80 9.76
CA TYR A 267 19.33 -20.98 8.33
C TYR A 267 18.85 -19.78 7.53
N ILE A 268 19.61 -19.38 6.51
CA ILE A 268 19.33 -18.17 5.72
C ILE A 268 18.76 -18.51 4.34
N TYR A 269 17.68 -17.83 3.97
CA TYR A 269 17.07 -17.86 2.65
C TYR A 269 17.15 -16.47 2.04
N ASP A 270 17.88 -16.33 0.93
CA ASP A 270 18.12 -15.06 0.25
C ASP A 270 18.08 -15.26 -1.27
N ALA A 271 17.05 -14.69 -1.90
CA ALA A 271 16.83 -14.73 -3.35
C ALA A 271 17.31 -13.45 -4.07
N CYS A 272 17.98 -12.53 -3.37
CA CYS A 272 18.50 -11.29 -3.96
C CYS A 272 20.02 -11.33 -4.09
N CYS A 273 20.71 -11.55 -2.98
CA CYS A 273 22.17 -11.59 -2.88
C CYS A 273 22.56 -13.03 -2.62
N GLY A 274 22.63 -13.86 -3.67
CA GLY A 274 22.67 -15.32 -3.53
C GLY A 274 22.56 -16.07 -4.87
N PRO A 275 21.83 -17.18 -4.97
CA PRO A 275 20.81 -17.61 -4.01
C PRO A 275 21.40 -18.40 -2.85
N TYR A 276 20.99 -18.04 -1.63
CA TYR A 276 21.22 -18.84 -0.42
C TYR A 276 19.93 -19.58 -0.08
N LEU A 277 20.01 -20.90 -0.03
CA LEU A 277 18.85 -21.80 -0.11
C LEU A 277 18.49 -22.47 1.22
N GLY A 278 18.97 -21.92 2.33
CA GLY A 278 18.82 -22.50 3.67
C GLY A 278 19.84 -23.60 4.00
N ASN A 279 20.96 -23.69 3.26
CA ASN A 279 22.05 -24.62 3.60
C ASN A 279 23.04 -24.00 4.57
N GLU A 280 23.14 -22.67 4.57
CA GLU A 280 24.05 -21.88 5.35
C GLU A 280 23.37 -21.37 6.62
N THR A 281 24.07 -21.49 7.75
CA THR A 281 23.68 -20.80 8.99
C THR A 281 23.94 -19.30 8.88
N ALA A 282 23.35 -18.49 9.74
CA ALA A 282 23.51 -17.03 9.71
C ALA A 282 24.97 -16.61 9.86
N VAL A 283 25.76 -17.30 10.68
CA VAL A 283 27.21 -17.02 10.78
C VAL A 283 27.95 -17.38 9.49
N THR A 284 27.63 -18.52 8.88
CA THR A 284 28.22 -18.95 7.60
C THR A 284 27.85 -18.01 6.46
N TYR A 285 26.57 -17.64 6.36
CA TYR A 285 26.05 -16.69 5.37
C TYR A 285 26.80 -15.36 5.49
N ARG A 286 26.92 -14.77 6.68
CA ARG A 286 27.66 -13.50 6.84
C ARG A 286 29.12 -13.61 6.39
N ALA A 287 29.80 -14.69 6.74
CA ALA A 287 31.19 -14.91 6.32
C ALA A 287 31.34 -15.07 4.81
N LEU A 288 30.37 -15.69 4.15
CA LEU A 288 30.36 -15.89 2.69
C LEU A 288 29.93 -14.64 1.93
N THR A 289 28.96 -13.88 2.44
CA THR A 289 28.34 -12.77 1.71
C THR A 289 29.00 -11.44 1.99
N ILE A 290 29.43 -11.16 3.21
CA ILE A 290 29.97 -9.85 3.61
C ILE A 290 31.51 -9.89 3.53
N ASP A 291 32.07 -8.97 2.74
CA ASP A 291 33.51 -8.75 2.70
C ASP A 291 33.91 -7.91 3.91
N THR A 292 34.43 -8.59 4.93
CA THR A 292 34.96 -7.98 6.16
C THR A 292 36.46 -7.67 6.05
N THR A 293 37.09 -7.97 4.91
CA THR A 293 38.54 -7.83 4.69
C THR A 293 38.95 -6.57 3.94
N THR A 294 37.98 -5.87 3.34
CA THR A 294 38.20 -4.59 2.67
C THR A 294 38.62 -3.50 3.65
N ARG A 295 39.57 -2.66 3.23
CA ARG A 295 39.99 -1.44 3.94
C ARG A 295 39.07 -0.25 3.68
N LEU A 296 38.04 -0.42 2.85
CA LEU A 296 37.09 0.66 2.55
C LEU A 296 36.25 1.04 3.78
N TYR A 297 36.12 0.16 4.77
CA TYR A 297 35.48 0.52 6.03
C TYR A 297 36.24 1.61 6.80
N ASP A 298 37.57 1.66 6.72
CA ASP A 298 38.38 2.72 7.34
C ASP A 298 38.05 4.13 6.78
N GLN A 299 37.44 4.18 5.59
CA GLN A 299 37.03 5.40 4.91
C GLN A 299 35.52 5.67 5.05
N ARG A 300 34.74 4.65 5.42
CA ARG A 300 33.27 4.65 5.48
C ARG A 300 32.79 3.92 6.73
N ASP A 301 33.07 4.51 7.89
CA ASP A 301 32.66 3.98 9.21
C ASP A 301 31.15 3.73 9.32
N ASP A 302 30.35 4.46 8.52
CA ASP A 302 28.90 4.33 8.44
C ASP A 302 28.44 3.03 7.78
N MET A 303 29.30 2.35 7.01
CA MET A 303 28.99 1.13 6.26
C MET A 303 29.36 -0.17 6.95
N HIS A 304 29.97 -0.12 8.15
CA HIS A 304 30.28 -1.34 8.90
C HIS A 304 29.00 -2.18 9.18
N PRO A 305 29.05 -3.51 8.98
CA PRO A 305 27.97 -4.43 9.35
C PRO A 305 27.46 -4.19 10.78
N ARG A 306 26.15 -3.93 10.92
CA ARG A 306 25.51 -3.68 12.23
C ARG A 306 24.29 -4.59 12.45
N ILE A 307 23.31 -4.05 13.17
CA ILE A 307 22.24 -4.75 13.86
C ILE A 307 21.45 -5.62 12.87
N ILE A 308 21.22 -6.86 13.26
CA ILE A 308 20.36 -7.79 12.56
C ILE A 308 19.07 -7.86 13.35
N ALA A 309 18.00 -7.31 12.78
CA ALA A 309 16.68 -7.28 13.39
C ALA A 309 15.71 -8.18 12.64
N LYS A 310 14.91 -8.94 13.39
CA LYS A 310 13.75 -9.65 12.86
C LYS A 310 12.56 -8.68 12.78
N HIS A 311 11.82 -8.75 11.70
CA HIS A 311 10.64 -7.94 11.41
C HIS A 311 9.43 -8.83 11.13
N PRO A 312 8.21 -8.27 11.30
CA PRO A 312 6.95 -9.01 11.07
C PRO A 312 6.64 -9.35 9.60
N GLY A 313 7.49 -8.99 8.64
CA GLY A 313 7.31 -9.31 7.21
C GLY A 313 6.38 -8.37 6.48
N ILE A 314 5.77 -8.86 5.39
CA ILE A 314 4.79 -8.12 4.57
C ILE A 314 3.40 -8.13 5.24
N PRO A 315 2.88 -6.99 5.72
CA PRO A 315 1.58 -6.94 6.38
C PRO A 315 0.40 -6.77 5.41
N CYS A 316 0.66 -6.44 4.14
CA CYS A 316 -0.37 -6.13 3.14
C CYS A 316 0.08 -6.51 1.72
N ILE A 317 -0.83 -7.10 0.93
CA ILE A 317 -0.60 -7.50 -0.48
C ILE A 317 -1.58 -6.75 -1.37
N ASP A 318 -1.09 -6.10 -2.43
CA ASP A 318 -1.91 -5.39 -3.43
C ASP A 318 -2.89 -4.37 -2.80
N GLY A 319 -2.50 -3.75 -1.68
CA GLY A 319 -3.36 -2.83 -0.93
C GLY A 319 -4.51 -3.50 -0.17
N GLN A 320 -4.58 -4.84 -0.17
CA GLN A 320 -5.55 -5.62 0.60
C GLN A 320 -5.01 -5.93 1.99
N HIS A 321 -5.59 -5.29 3.01
CA HIS A 321 -5.37 -5.68 4.39
C HIS A 321 -5.97 -7.08 4.64
N GLN A 322 -5.17 -8.03 5.14
CA GLN A 322 -5.73 -9.27 5.69
C GLN A 322 -6.60 -8.92 6.90
N THR A 323 -7.91 -9.04 6.75
CA THR A 323 -8.85 -9.02 7.88
C THR A 323 -9.50 -10.40 7.96
N SER A 324 -9.24 -11.12 9.05
CA SER A 324 -10.11 -12.20 9.54
C SER A 324 -10.94 -11.63 10.70
N PRO A 325 -12.11 -12.20 11.07
CA PRO A 325 -13.22 -12.79 10.32
C PRO A 325 -14.33 -11.74 10.05
N GLU A 326 -15.29 -12.07 9.16
CA GLU A 326 -16.42 -11.23 8.68
C GLU A 326 -16.18 -9.72 8.79
N SER A 327 -15.42 -9.18 7.84
CA SER A 327 -15.01 -7.77 7.84
C SER A 327 -16.25 -6.89 7.97
N LEU A 328 -16.39 -6.25 9.13
CA LEU A 328 -17.22 -5.06 9.24
C LEU A 328 -16.84 -4.16 8.06
N GLY A 329 -17.82 -3.71 7.26
CA GLY A 329 -17.54 -2.72 6.22
C GLY A 329 -16.77 -1.54 6.82
N ALA A 330 -16.04 -0.76 6.02
CA ALA A 330 -15.12 0.28 6.53
C ALA A 330 -15.75 1.20 7.61
N ASN A 331 -17.05 1.47 7.51
CA ASN A 331 -17.82 2.24 8.48
C ASN A 331 -18.09 1.50 9.81
N GLY A 332 -18.34 0.19 9.74
CA GLY A 332 -18.47 -0.66 10.92
C GLY A 332 -17.14 -0.82 11.65
N ALA A 333 -16.04 -1.00 10.92
CA ALA A 333 -14.70 -1.04 11.50
C ALA A 333 -14.36 0.28 12.20
N ALA A 334 -14.56 1.42 11.51
CA ALA A 334 -14.38 2.74 12.10
C ALA A 334 -15.24 2.93 13.36
N SER A 335 -16.50 2.51 13.32
CA SER A 335 -17.41 2.64 14.48
C SER A 335 -16.99 1.76 15.66
N ALA A 336 -16.47 0.55 15.41
CA ALA A 336 -15.95 -0.30 16.47
C ALA A 336 -14.74 0.34 17.17
N ILE A 337 -13.80 0.92 16.40
CA ILE A 337 -12.60 1.59 16.93
C ILE A 337 -13.00 2.82 17.73
N LEU A 338 -13.82 3.69 17.17
CA LEU A 338 -14.24 4.93 17.83
C LEU A 338 -15.11 4.63 19.07
N GLY A 339 -15.88 3.54 19.04
CA GLY A 339 -16.67 3.07 20.17
C GLY A 339 -15.84 2.69 21.40
N VAL A 340 -14.59 2.25 21.23
CA VAL A 340 -13.65 1.97 22.35
C VAL A 340 -13.47 3.20 23.26
N PHE A 341 -13.58 4.40 22.69
CA PHE A 341 -13.37 5.67 23.41
C PHE A 341 -14.68 6.38 23.79
N GLY A 342 -15.83 5.72 23.58
CA GLY A 342 -17.14 6.31 23.85
C GLY A 342 -17.47 7.50 22.95
N LEU A 343 -16.89 7.55 21.75
CA LEU A 343 -17.20 8.56 20.74
C LEU A 343 -18.54 8.24 20.07
N PRO A 344 -19.34 9.27 19.70
CA PRO A 344 -20.67 9.05 19.14
C PRO A 344 -20.61 8.29 17.81
N VAL A 345 -21.65 7.51 17.50
CA VAL A 345 -21.77 6.78 16.22
C VAL A 345 -22.12 7.74 15.08
N GLU A 346 -22.95 8.75 15.38
CA GLU A 346 -23.40 9.76 14.44
C GLU A 346 -23.00 11.14 14.91
N ALA A 347 -22.48 11.92 13.97
CA ALA A 347 -22.01 13.28 14.15
C ALA A 347 -23.17 14.25 13.82
N THR A 348 -23.50 15.13 14.76
CA THR A 348 -24.61 16.09 14.62
C THR A 348 -24.15 17.54 14.61
N SER A 349 -22.85 17.80 14.74
CA SER A 349 -22.33 19.16 14.77
C SER A 349 -22.33 19.76 13.38
N SER A 350 -22.61 21.06 13.33
CA SER A 350 -22.57 21.89 12.15
C SER A 350 -21.22 22.61 11.98
N MET A 351 -20.18 22.12 12.66
CA MET A 351 -18.85 22.69 12.69
C MET A 351 -17.98 22.14 11.57
N THR A 352 -17.23 23.04 10.95
CA THR A 352 -16.21 22.74 9.95
C THR A 352 -14.98 23.59 10.22
N TYR A 353 -13.91 23.39 9.44
CA TYR A 353 -12.65 24.08 9.63
C TYR A 353 -12.16 24.71 8.33
N VAL A 354 -11.56 25.90 8.42
CA VAL A 354 -11.09 26.70 7.29
C VAL A 354 -9.68 27.25 7.53
N SER A 355 -9.08 27.82 6.49
CA SER A 355 -7.83 28.60 6.49
C SER A 355 -6.56 27.82 6.86
N TRP A 356 -6.63 26.49 6.95
CA TRP A 356 -5.47 25.64 7.27
C TRP A 356 -4.41 25.62 6.17
N ALA A 357 -4.74 25.97 4.92
CA ALA A 357 -3.75 26.15 3.86
C ALA A 357 -2.87 27.41 4.06
N HIS A 358 -3.31 28.33 4.91
CA HIS A 358 -2.72 29.67 5.08
C HIS A 358 -2.07 29.86 6.46
N VAL A 359 -1.71 28.78 7.17
CA VAL A 359 -1.05 28.85 8.49
C VAL A 359 0.09 29.89 8.56
N PRO A 360 0.99 30.02 7.56
CA PRO A 360 2.04 31.03 7.59
C PRO A 360 1.56 32.48 7.74
N GLU A 361 0.35 32.78 7.28
CA GLU A 361 -0.21 34.14 7.21
C GLU A 361 -0.76 34.60 8.57
N TRP A 362 -1.33 33.68 9.35
CA TRP A 362 -2.05 34.02 10.59
C TRP A 362 -1.38 33.47 11.87
N ILE A 363 -0.38 32.59 11.77
CA ILE A 363 0.17 31.90 12.97
C ILE A 363 0.69 32.84 14.04
N LYS A 364 1.29 33.97 13.65
CA LYS A 364 1.82 34.97 14.60
C LYS A 364 0.73 35.72 15.34
N GLU A 365 -0.39 35.98 14.68
CA GLU A 365 -1.56 36.60 15.31
C GLU A 365 -2.17 35.65 16.35
N VAL A 366 -2.25 34.36 16.01
CA VAL A 366 -2.92 33.35 16.85
C VAL A 366 -2.05 32.89 18.02
N LEU A 367 -0.76 32.62 17.79
CA LEU A 367 0.14 32.09 18.82
C LEU A 367 1.11 33.09 19.42
N ASP A 368 1.32 34.26 18.82
CA ASP A 368 2.35 35.29 19.08
C ASP A 368 3.56 35.29 18.11
N ASP A 369 4.28 36.41 18.09
CA ASP A 369 5.45 36.64 17.22
C ASP A 369 6.64 35.69 17.47
N SER A 370 6.63 34.94 18.58
CA SER A 370 7.65 33.93 18.85
C SER A 370 7.45 32.68 18.01
N TRP A 371 6.35 32.53 17.27
CA TRP A 371 6.11 31.38 16.40
C TRP A 371 6.39 31.66 14.93
N CYS A 372 6.96 30.68 14.23
CA CYS A 372 7.12 30.70 12.79
C CYS A 372 6.91 29.32 12.17
N VAL A 373 6.46 29.30 10.92
CA VAL A 373 6.45 28.10 10.08
C VAL A 373 7.86 27.87 9.56
N THR A 374 8.41 26.68 9.77
CA THR A 374 9.73 26.29 9.23
C THR A 374 9.63 25.51 7.94
N ASP A 375 8.58 24.71 7.81
CA ASP A 375 8.32 23.88 6.65
C ASP A 375 6.81 23.63 6.56
N GLY A 376 6.32 23.44 5.34
CA GLY A 376 4.92 23.13 5.15
C GLY A 376 4.56 22.79 3.72
N ARG A 377 3.47 22.04 3.58
CA ARG A 377 2.93 21.64 2.28
C ARG A 377 1.41 21.50 2.34
N VAL A 378 0.79 21.70 1.18
CA VAL A 378 -0.61 21.38 0.93
C VAL A 378 -0.65 20.40 -0.24
N GLY A 379 -1.32 19.27 -0.04
CA GLY A 379 -1.51 18.23 -1.05
C GLY A 379 -3.00 18.03 -1.33
N VAL A 380 -3.32 17.61 -2.55
CA VAL A 380 -4.69 17.31 -2.97
C VAL A 380 -4.74 16.01 -3.78
N GLY A 381 -5.82 15.27 -3.61
CA GLY A 381 -6.14 14.05 -4.35
C GLY A 381 -7.62 13.94 -4.63
N GLU A 382 -8.08 12.74 -5.01
CA GLU A 382 -9.48 12.48 -5.28
C GLU A 382 -10.32 12.54 -3.99
N ALA A 383 -11.27 13.47 -3.95
CA ALA A 383 -12.17 13.68 -2.81
C ALA A 383 -11.45 13.88 -1.46
N ASN A 384 -10.20 14.34 -1.47
CA ASN A 384 -9.47 14.69 -0.25
C ASN A 384 -8.39 15.73 -0.51
N ALA A 385 -8.08 16.50 0.53
CA ALA A 385 -6.91 17.34 0.61
C ALA A 385 -6.25 17.17 1.97
N HIS A 386 -4.96 17.49 2.06
CA HIS A 386 -4.26 17.48 3.33
C HIS A 386 -3.23 18.60 3.40
N THR A 387 -2.90 19.04 4.60
CA THR A 387 -1.78 19.94 4.83
C THR A 387 -0.94 19.46 6.00
N LEU A 388 0.34 19.78 5.94
CA LEU A 388 1.32 19.49 6.97
C LEU A 388 2.11 20.77 7.23
N TRP A 389 2.19 21.19 8.48
CA TRP A 389 2.96 22.36 8.91
C TRP A 389 3.87 21.99 10.08
N TYR A 390 5.12 22.46 10.01
CA TYR A 390 6.06 22.42 11.12
C TYR A 390 6.26 23.83 11.66
N LEU A 391 6.06 23.99 12.97
CA LEU A 391 6.22 25.27 13.66
C LEU A 391 7.37 25.21 14.65
N ASN A 392 8.17 26.27 14.68
CA ASN A 392 9.19 26.50 15.70
C ASN A 392 8.84 27.71 16.53
N ARG A 393 9.22 27.63 17.81
CA ARG A 393 9.33 28.80 18.66
C ARG A 393 10.72 29.44 18.51
N GLN A 394 10.80 30.76 18.44
CA GLN A 394 12.05 31.51 18.39
C GLN A 394 12.97 31.09 19.54
N GLY A 395 14.25 30.85 19.22
CA GLY A 395 15.23 30.35 20.17
C GLY A 395 15.22 28.83 20.39
N CYS A 396 14.30 28.08 19.75
CA CYS A 396 14.31 26.62 19.74
C CYS A 396 14.86 26.10 18.39
N SER A 397 15.84 25.19 18.44
CA SER A 397 16.47 24.62 17.24
C SER A 397 15.67 23.45 16.62
N SER A 398 14.73 22.86 17.36
CA SER A 398 13.86 21.79 16.88
C SER A 398 12.43 22.28 16.67
N SER A 399 11.71 21.68 15.71
CA SER A 399 10.29 21.98 15.56
C SER A 399 9.51 21.52 16.77
N THR A 400 8.70 22.45 17.26
CA THR A 400 7.99 22.35 18.53
C THR A 400 6.61 21.77 18.29
N LEU A 401 5.94 22.22 17.23
CA LEU A 401 4.65 21.68 16.81
C LEU A 401 4.70 21.11 15.40
N ARG A 402 3.96 20.02 15.19
CA ARG A 402 3.59 19.51 13.88
C ARG A 402 2.07 19.50 13.78
N ILE A 403 1.53 20.10 12.74
CA ILE A 403 0.09 20.15 12.47
C ILE A 403 -0.16 19.40 11.18
N THR A 404 -0.99 18.36 11.23
CA THR A 404 -1.51 17.69 10.04
C THR A 404 -3.02 17.92 9.97
N VAL A 405 -3.53 18.31 8.80
CA VAL A 405 -4.97 18.49 8.59
C VAL A 405 -5.39 17.66 7.39
N TYR A 406 -6.51 16.96 7.52
CA TYR A 406 -7.12 16.19 6.45
C TYR A 406 -8.53 16.71 6.21
N VAL A 407 -8.84 17.03 4.96
CA VAL A 407 -10.17 17.47 4.52
C VAL A 407 -10.73 16.42 3.58
N GLN A 408 -11.85 15.82 3.96
CA GLN A 408 -12.57 14.84 3.16
C GLN A 408 -13.61 15.58 2.30
N SER A 409 -13.69 15.30 1.02
CA SER A 409 -14.52 16.09 0.09
C SER A 409 -15.26 15.22 -0.91
N PRO A 410 -16.05 14.23 -0.47
CA PRO A 410 -17.02 13.62 -1.38
C PRO A 410 -18.02 14.69 -1.81
N ILE A 411 -18.10 14.92 -3.11
CA ILE A 411 -19.00 15.92 -3.71
C ILE A 411 -20.11 15.22 -4.47
N ASP A 412 -21.29 15.84 -4.50
CA ASP A 412 -22.42 15.36 -5.29
C ASP A 412 -22.23 15.69 -6.78
N ALA A 413 -23.23 15.32 -7.59
CA ALA A 413 -23.24 15.59 -9.03
C ALA A 413 -23.17 17.09 -9.38
N ASN A 414 -23.57 17.97 -8.45
CA ASN A 414 -23.54 19.43 -8.61
C ASN A 414 -22.23 20.06 -8.12
N GLY A 415 -21.30 19.26 -7.57
CA GLY A 415 -20.06 19.77 -6.97
C GLY A 415 -20.24 20.39 -5.58
N VAL A 416 -21.39 20.16 -4.94
CA VAL A 416 -21.65 20.54 -3.55
C VAL A 416 -21.12 19.43 -2.63
N LEU A 417 -20.54 19.81 -1.50
CA LEU A 417 -20.04 18.84 -0.52
C LEU A 417 -21.19 17.98 0.02
N ASP A 418 -21.10 16.66 -0.15
CA ASP A 418 -21.99 15.71 0.52
C ASP A 418 -21.54 15.57 1.97
N MET A 419 -22.15 16.37 2.85
CA MET A 419 -21.81 16.40 4.28
C MET A 419 -22.01 15.05 4.97
N ALA A 420 -22.96 14.22 4.53
CA ALA A 420 -23.18 12.91 5.13
C ALA A 420 -22.03 11.96 4.77
N ALA A 421 -21.67 11.89 3.49
CA ALA A 421 -20.52 11.12 3.03
C ALA A 421 -19.20 11.65 3.61
N ALA A 422 -19.06 12.97 3.74
CA ALA A 422 -17.85 13.63 4.26
C ALA A 422 -17.63 13.31 5.74
N ARG A 423 -18.69 13.36 6.57
CA ARG A 423 -18.63 12.92 7.97
C ARG A 423 -18.23 11.45 8.09
N GLN A 424 -18.76 10.60 7.23
CA GLN A 424 -18.41 9.18 7.23
C GLN A 424 -16.95 8.94 6.80
N ALA A 425 -16.45 9.66 5.80
CA ALA A 425 -15.04 9.64 5.42
C ALA A 425 -14.13 10.16 6.54
N THR A 426 -14.53 11.23 7.22
CA THR A 426 -13.81 11.84 8.36
C THR A 426 -13.69 10.85 9.52
N ARG A 427 -14.77 10.12 9.84
CA ARG A 427 -14.74 9.04 10.84
C ARG A 427 -13.76 7.93 10.48
N ARG A 428 -13.73 7.52 9.21
CA ARG A 428 -12.78 6.51 8.71
C ARG A 428 -11.33 7.01 8.81
N CYS A 429 -11.10 8.28 8.46
CA CYS A 429 -9.79 8.92 8.58
C CYS A 429 -9.31 8.96 10.04
N LEU A 430 -10.16 9.41 10.97
CA LEU A 430 -9.85 9.41 12.41
C LEU A 430 -9.55 8.00 12.94
N ALA A 431 -10.36 7.01 12.57
CA ALA A 431 -10.14 5.63 12.97
C ALA A 431 -8.80 5.08 12.46
N SER A 432 -8.42 5.41 11.22
CA SER A 432 -7.12 5.06 10.64
C SER A 432 -5.95 5.69 11.42
N ILE A 433 -6.05 6.97 11.79
CA ILE A 433 -5.03 7.65 12.61
C ILE A 433 -4.88 6.96 13.96
N ILE A 434 -5.99 6.62 14.63
CA ILE A 434 -5.97 5.91 15.91
C ILE A 434 -5.30 4.54 15.77
N GLN A 435 -5.55 3.83 14.67
CA GLN A 435 -5.00 2.51 14.39
C GLN A 435 -3.56 2.51 13.86
N SER A 436 -2.96 3.67 13.59
CA SER A 436 -1.59 3.77 13.07
C SER A 436 -0.48 3.34 14.05
N THR A 437 -0.86 2.87 15.24
CA THR A 437 0.06 2.44 16.31
C THR A 437 -0.11 0.94 16.58
N ASP A 438 1.02 0.24 16.73
CA ASP A 438 1.05 -1.18 17.10
C ASP A 438 0.68 -1.43 18.58
N ALA A 439 0.74 -0.38 19.41
CA ALA A 439 0.37 -0.49 20.82
C ALA A 439 -1.15 -0.62 20.98
N PRO A 440 -1.65 -1.39 21.97
CA PRO A 440 -3.09 -1.56 22.15
C PRO A 440 -3.77 -0.22 22.44
N LEU A 441 -4.83 0.05 21.68
CA LEU A 441 -5.46 1.36 21.58
C LEU A 441 -5.85 1.98 22.92
N GLN A 442 -6.41 1.17 23.82
CA GLN A 442 -6.85 1.61 25.16
C GLN A 442 -5.72 2.10 26.08
N PHE A 443 -4.46 1.77 25.76
CA PHE A 443 -3.31 2.22 26.56
C PHE A 443 -2.69 3.50 26.03
N VAL A 444 -2.90 3.82 24.76
CA VAL A 444 -2.19 4.91 24.08
C VAL A 444 -3.11 6.03 23.61
N TRP A 445 -4.41 5.80 23.53
CA TRP A 445 -5.41 6.81 23.21
C TRP A 445 -6.42 6.94 24.35
N THR A 446 -6.89 8.16 24.58
CA THR A 446 -8.02 8.47 25.45
C THR A 446 -8.90 9.52 24.79
N ARG A 447 -10.12 9.67 25.27
CA ARG A 447 -10.96 10.81 24.91
C ARG A 447 -10.33 12.11 25.41
N ALA A 448 -10.28 13.13 24.57
CA ALA A 448 -9.79 14.44 24.93
C ALA A 448 -10.93 15.37 25.36
N GLU A 449 -10.63 16.36 26.20
CA GLU A 449 -11.57 17.37 26.69
C GLU A 449 -11.57 18.60 25.74
N LEU A 450 -11.94 18.37 24.48
CA LEU A 450 -12.06 19.41 23.43
C LEU A 450 -13.33 19.22 22.58
N ASP A 451 -14.42 18.75 23.20
CA ASP A 451 -15.71 18.52 22.56
C ASP A 451 -16.32 19.84 22.01
N GLU A 452 -15.90 21.00 22.52
CA GLU A 452 -16.29 22.32 22.04
C GLU A 452 -15.69 22.68 20.67
N PHE A 453 -14.65 21.95 20.23
CA PHE A 453 -14.00 22.12 18.93
C PHE A 453 -14.35 20.99 17.95
N GLY A 454 -15.00 19.91 18.37
CA GLY A 454 -15.38 18.88 17.41
C GLY A 454 -16.27 17.79 17.95
N GLU A 455 -16.81 17.02 17.02
CA GLU A 455 -17.67 15.86 17.28
C GLU A 455 -16.85 14.71 17.89
N TYR A 456 -15.57 14.68 17.56
CA TYR A 456 -14.63 13.67 17.99
C TYR A 456 -13.38 14.36 18.49
N SER A 457 -12.95 13.98 19.69
CA SER A 457 -11.68 14.44 20.25
C SER A 457 -10.98 13.33 20.99
N VAL A 458 -9.75 13.03 20.58
CA VAL A 458 -8.89 12.03 21.21
C VAL A 458 -7.51 12.59 21.47
N ARG A 459 -6.85 12.05 22.50
CA ARG A 459 -5.49 12.42 22.92
C ARG A 459 -4.64 11.17 23.03
N TYR A 460 -3.41 11.28 22.58
CA TYR A 460 -2.41 10.25 22.79
C TYR A 460 -1.85 10.33 24.22
N THR A 461 -2.19 9.35 25.06
CA THR A 461 -2.02 9.38 26.53
C THR A 461 -0.59 9.29 27.02
N ARG A 462 0.32 8.70 26.23
CA ARG A 462 1.72 8.53 26.64
C ARG A 462 2.50 9.85 26.49
N GLY A 463 2.19 10.81 27.35
CA GLY A 463 2.86 12.10 27.47
C GLY A 463 2.14 13.30 26.84
N GLY A 464 0.83 13.20 26.53
CA GLY A 464 0.06 14.34 26.00
C GLY A 464 0.58 14.86 24.65
N ARG A 465 1.13 13.95 23.83
CA ARG A 465 1.98 14.30 22.69
C ARG A 465 1.23 14.68 21.43
N CYS A 466 -0.03 14.26 21.34
CA CYS A 466 -0.86 14.46 20.17
C CYS A 466 -2.32 14.64 20.60
N ILE A 467 -2.98 15.60 19.97
CA ILE A 467 -4.41 15.84 20.05
C ILE A 467 -4.96 15.70 18.64
N VAL A 468 -6.03 14.92 18.48
CA VAL A 468 -6.76 14.79 17.23
C VAL A 468 -8.19 15.23 17.45
N VAL A 469 -8.64 16.22 16.68
CA VAL A 469 -10.01 16.71 16.68
C VAL A 469 -10.59 16.50 15.30
N ALA A 470 -11.83 16.01 15.22
CA ALA A 470 -12.54 15.90 13.95
C ALA A 470 -13.94 16.49 14.05
N ALA A 471 -14.33 17.25 13.02
CA ALA A 471 -15.66 17.83 12.89
C ALA A 471 -16.02 17.98 11.42
N GLY A 472 -17.27 17.62 11.07
CA GLY A 472 -17.77 17.76 9.71
C GLY A 472 -16.92 16.95 8.73
N GLN A 473 -16.20 17.65 7.84
CA GLN A 473 -15.35 17.07 6.83
C GLN A 473 -13.85 17.05 7.17
N THR A 474 -13.45 17.55 8.35
CA THR A 474 -12.04 17.82 8.65
C THR A 474 -11.56 17.02 9.86
N VAL A 475 -10.34 16.48 9.77
CA VAL A 475 -9.56 15.92 10.89
C VAL A 475 -8.31 16.78 11.08
N VAL A 476 -8.12 17.32 12.27
CA VAL A 476 -6.96 18.12 12.67
C VAL A 476 -6.15 17.33 13.69
N GLU A 477 -4.89 17.08 13.38
CA GLU A 477 -3.92 16.38 14.20
C GLU A 477 -2.81 17.36 14.61
N ILE A 478 -2.67 17.63 15.90
CA ILE A 478 -1.66 18.56 16.44
C ILE A 478 -0.72 17.76 17.35
N TRP A 479 0.58 17.79 17.03
CA TRP A 479 1.63 17.11 17.76
C TRP A 479 2.57 18.08 18.47
N ASN A 480 2.84 17.81 19.74
CA ASN A 480 3.97 18.36 20.51
C ASN A 480 5.20 17.49 20.24
N ARG A 481 6.02 17.91 19.27
CA ARG A 481 7.19 17.14 18.87
C ARG A 481 8.23 17.15 19.99
N ASP A 482 8.84 15.99 20.22
CA ASP A 482 9.89 15.75 21.22
C ASP A 482 9.48 16.05 22.68
N ASN A 483 8.19 16.27 22.97
CA ASN A 483 7.69 16.78 24.25
C ASN A 483 8.39 18.08 24.66
N SER A 484 8.66 18.93 23.67
CA SER A 484 9.37 20.19 23.87
C SER A 484 8.56 21.20 24.69
N MET A 485 7.24 21.01 24.79
CA MET A 485 6.35 21.86 25.58
C MET A 485 5.73 21.12 26.78
N ALA A 486 5.48 21.88 27.86
CA ALA A 486 4.60 21.45 28.93
C ALA A 486 3.17 21.20 28.39
N VAL A 487 2.46 20.25 28.99
CA VAL A 487 1.14 19.80 28.53
C VAL A 487 0.15 20.96 28.50
N GLU A 488 0.16 21.81 29.52
CA GLU A 488 -0.74 22.96 29.63
C GLU A 488 -0.49 23.96 28.51
N THR A 489 0.78 24.25 28.20
CA THR A 489 1.14 25.17 27.10
C THR A 489 0.77 24.58 25.74
N PHE A 490 0.97 23.28 25.56
CA PHE A 490 0.58 22.60 24.33
C PHE A 490 -0.94 22.63 24.10
N GLU A 491 -1.72 22.36 25.15
CA GLU A 491 -3.19 22.43 25.09
C GLU A 491 -3.68 23.84 24.80
N ASP A 492 -3.08 24.87 25.41
CA ASP A 492 -3.41 26.27 25.17
C ASP A 492 -3.15 26.64 23.69
N CYS A 493 -2.02 26.20 23.12
CA CYS A 493 -1.73 26.38 21.70
C CYS A 493 -2.75 25.65 20.82
N ALA A 494 -3.04 24.38 21.10
CA ALA A 494 -4.02 23.61 20.34
C ALA A 494 -5.40 24.30 20.33
N ARG A 495 -5.86 24.78 21.48
CA ARG A 495 -7.13 25.52 21.61
C ARG A 495 -7.16 26.78 20.76
N LYS A 496 -6.13 27.62 20.82
CA LYS A 496 -6.04 28.85 20.01
C LYS A 496 -6.08 28.56 18.51
N LEU A 497 -5.37 27.53 18.06
CA LEU A 497 -5.35 27.13 16.64
C LEU A 497 -6.73 26.64 16.15
N LEU A 498 -7.40 25.82 16.95
CA LEU A 498 -8.73 25.30 16.63
C LEU A 498 -9.80 26.40 16.68
N GLU A 499 -9.72 27.31 17.66
CA GLU A 499 -10.64 28.44 17.80
C GLU A 499 -10.56 29.42 16.63
N HIS A 500 -9.36 29.66 16.10
CA HIS A 500 -9.17 30.55 14.94
C HIS A 500 -9.76 29.99 13.64
N THR A 501 -9.81 28.67 13.50
CA THR A 501 -10.13 27.99 12.23
C THR A 501 -11.54 27.43 12.17
N ILE A 502 -12.28 27.44 13.29
CA ILE A 502 -13.65 26.93 13.35
C ILE A 502 -14.62 27.82 12.55
N ARG A 503 -15.43 27.18 11.71
CA ARG A 503 -16.56 27.80 11.00
C ARG A 503 -17.84 27.07 11.36
N ARG A 504 -18.90 27.80 11.70
CA ARG A 504 -20.20 27.23 12.07
C ARG A 504 -21.18 27.41 10.89
N GLU A 505 -22.04 26.43 10.64
CA GLU A 505 -23.01 26.49 9.53
C GLU A 505 -23.94 27.71 9.57
N SER A 506 -24.11 28.34 10.75
CA SER A 506 -24.77 29.64 10.91
C SER A 506 -24.18 30.76 10.05
N ASP A 507 -22.95 30.59 9.57
CA ASP A 507 -22.20 31.56 8.78
C ASP A 507 -22.63 31.53 7.28
N GLY A 508 -23.60 30.69 6.93
CA GLY A 508 -24.59 30.94 5.87
C GLY A 508 -24.22 30.57 4.42
N LEU A 509 -22.95 30.31 4.12
CA LEU A 509 -22.55 29.88 2.78
C LEU A 509 -22.31 28.37 2.69
N PRO A 510 -22.91 27.68 1.72
CA PRO A 510 -22.64 26.26 1.48
C PRO A 510 -21.17 26.06 1.12
N LEU A 511 -20.64 24.93 1.56
CA LEU A 511 -19.28 24.50 1.27
C LEU A 511 -19.23 23.91 -0.15
N THR A 512 -18.64 24.66 -1.08
CA THR A 512 -18.53 24.28 -2.49
C THR A 512 -17.09 23.95 -2.87
N ALA A 513 -16.91 23.00 -3.77
CA ALA A 513 -15.61 22.77 -4.41
C ALA A 513 -15.30 23.86 -5.45
N PRO A 514 -14.04 24.06 -5.86
CA PRO A 514 -13.71 24.90 -7.01
C PRO A 514 -14.44 24.43 -8.26
N ILE A 515 -15.02 25.38 -8.99
CA ILE A 515 -15.68 25.16 -10.28
C ILE A 515 -14.64 25.39 -11.38
N ILE A 516 -14.41 24.36 -12.18
CA ILE A 516 -13.60 24.44 -13.39
C ILE A 516 -14.46 25.10 -14.47
N LYS A 517 -14.29 26.41 -14.66
CA LYS A 517 -15.00 27.21 -15.67
C LYS A 517 -14.53 26.81 -17.07
N ARG A 518 -13.23 26.55 -17.24
CA ARG A 518 -12.63 26.19 -18.53
C ARG A 518 -11.44 25.26 -18.36
N GLY A 519 -11.19 24.42 -19.36
CA GLY A 519 -10.06 23.50 -19.41
C GLY A 519 -10.48 22.01 -19.36
N PRO A 520 -9.53 21.11 -19.63
CA PRO A 520 -8.10 21.39 -19.86
C PRO A 520 -7.81 22.06 -21.21
N LEU A 521 -6.99 23.12 -21.22
CA LEU A 521 -6.52 23.79 -22.44
C LEU A 521 -5.03 23.47 -22.65
N ALA A 522 -4.69 22.80 -23.75
CA ALA A 522 -3.31 22.70 -24.20
C ALA A 522 -2.91 23.99 -24.93
N THR A 523 -1.64 24.38 -24.82
CA THR A 523 -1.10 25.55 -25.52
C THR A 523 -1.36 25.43 -27.03
N GLY A 524 -2.22 26.31 -27.58
CA GLY A 524 -2.60 26.31 -29.00
C GLY A 524 -3.94 25.64 -29.35
N SER A 525 -4.64 25.06 -28.37
CA SER A 525 -6.01 24.53 -28.57
C SER A 525 -7.08 25.61 -28.34
N HIS A 526 -8.15 25.59 -29.12
CA HIS A 526 -9.30 26.49 -29.00
C HIS A 526 -10.57 25.83 -28.45
N ASP A 527 -10.57 24.51 -28.22
CA ASP A 527 -11.73 23.81 -27.67
C ASP A 527 -11.81 24.04 -26.14
N GLU A 528 -12.98 24.41 -25.63
CA GLU A 528 -13.16 24.88 -24.25
C GLU A 528 -13.26 23.72 -23.24
N HIS A 529 -13.69 22.53 -23.69
CA HIS A 529 -13.83 21.33 -22.86
C HIS A 529 -13.55 20.01 -23.61
N PRO A 530 -12.33 19.83 -24.16
CA PRO A 530 -12.01 18.60 -24.86
C PRO A 530 -11.99 17.41 -23.88
N SER A 531 -12.77 16.36 -24.19
CA SER A 531 -12.65 15.06 -23.50
C SER A 531 -11.32 14.36 -23.81
N LYS A 532 -10.69 14.74 -24.94
CA LYS A 532 -9.41 14.27 -25.42
C LYS A 532 -8.57 15.42 -25.95
N ILE A 533 -7.36 15.58 -25.42
CA ILE A 533 -6.36 16.55 -25.86
C ILE A 533 -5.30 15.82 -26.69
N VAL A 534 -4.84 16.42 -27.78
CA VAL A 534 -3.66 15.96 -28.51
C VAL A 534 -2.52 16.94 -28.27
N VAL A 535 -1.36 16.42 -27.89
CA VAL A 535 -0.15 17.21 -27.65
C VAL A 535 0.97 16.68 -28.53
N GLN A 536 1.51 17.55 -29.37
CA GLN A 536 2.72 17.31 -30.16
C GLN A 536 3.90 17.98 -29.47
N ASN A 537 4.69 17.23 -28.68
CA ASN A 537 5.87 17.78 -28.02
C ASN A 537 6.92 16.71 -27.68
N ASP A 538 8.08 17.14 -27.21
CA ASP A 538 9.21 16.34 -26.69
C ASP A 538 8.88 15.57 -25.38
N GLY A 539 7.60 15.33 -25.11
CA GLY A 539 7.08 14.78 -23.87
C GLY A 539 6.76 15.82 -22.81
N ARG A 540 7.17 17.09 -22.91
CA ARG A 540 6.80 18.12 -21.92
C ARG A 540 5.63 18.96 -22.40
N PHE A 541 4.65 19.27 -21.56
CA PHE A 541 3.55 20.16 -21.97
C PHE A 541 2.91 20.83 -20.78
N SER A 542 2.09 21.85 -21.04
CA SER A 542 1.30 22.51 -20.00
C SER A 542 -0.18 22.44 -20.29
N LEU A 543 -0.96 22.30 -19.22
CA LEU A 543 -2.41 22.33 -19.24
C LEU A 543 -2.88 23.53 -18.43
N ASP A 544 -3.64 24.41 -19.06
CA ASP A 544 -4.22 25.59 -18.43
C ASP A 544 -5.69 25.33 -18.05
N PHE A 545 -6.07 25.79 -16.86
CA PHE A 545 -7.41 25.68 -16.30
C PHE A 545 -7.85 27.05 -15.79
N GLU A 546 -9.13 27.37 -16.01
CA GLU A 546 -9.76 28.55 -15.44
C GLU A 546 -10.72 28.11 -14.32
N LEU A 547 -10.50 28.62 -13.12
CA LEU A 547 -11.28 28.32 -11.91
C LEU A 547 -12.06 29.56 -11.46
N ASP A 548 -13.15 29.32 -10.73
CA ASP A 548 -13.98 30.38 -10.14
C ASP A 548 -13.39 31.01 -8.88
N LYS A 549 -12.46 30.33 -8.21
CA LYS A 549 -11.86 30.77 -6.95
C LYS A 549 -10.41 30.32 -6.76
N PRO A 550 -9.64 31.00 -5.88
CA PRO A 550 -8.24 30.64 -5.63
C PRO A 550 -8.10 29.25 -5.01
N ILE A 551 -7.02 28.56 -5.35
CA ILE A 551 -6.71 27.21 -4.85
C ILE A 551 -5.56 27.24 -3.85
N ALA A 552 -5.57 26.30 -2.91
CA ALA A 552 -4.44 26.01 -2.01
C ALA A 552 -3.42 25.07 -2.67
N ALA A 553 -3.90 24.11 -3.47
CA ALA A 553 -3.08 23.09 -4.10
C ALA A 553 -3.70 22.62 -5.42
N ALA A 554 -2.85 22.25 -6.36
CA ALA A 554 -3.20 21.46 -7.52
C ALA A 554 -2.31 20.23 -7.62
N ASN A 555 -2.89 19.12 -8.05
CA ASN A 555 -2.19 17.88 -8.33
C ASN A 555 -2.87 17.19 -9.51
N ALA A 556 -2.28 16.11 -9.99
CA ALA A 556 -2.90 15.23 -10.95
C ALA A 556 -2.39 13.79 -10.78
N THR A 557 -3.15 12.85 -11.30
CA THR A 557 -2.85 11.42 -11.29
C THR A 557 -3.07 10.87 -12.69
N THR A 558 -2.32 9.82 -13.04
CA THR A 558 -2.38 9.22 -14.38
C THR A 558 -2.60 7.72 -14.28
N GLU A 559 -3.59 7.20 -15.00
CA GLU A 559 -3.74 5.76 -15.23
C GLU A 559 -2.84 5.38 -16.42
N GLY A 560 -1.71 4.70 -16.18
CA GLY A 560 -0.79 4.27 -17.26
C GLY A 560 0.71 4.42 -16.96
N TYR A 561 1.52 4.66 -18.00
CA TYR A 561 2.99 4.80 -17.95
C TYR A 561 3.48 6.27 -17.92
N GLY A 562 2.60 7.24 -17.70
CA GLY A 562 2.94 8.65 -17.52
C GLY A 562 3.52 8.95 -16.13
N TYR A 563 4.49 9.88 -16.05
CA TYR A 563 5.05 10.37 -14.79
C TYR A 563 5.02 11.91 -14.80
N MET A 564 4.22 12.51 -13.93
CA MET A 564 4.09 13.97 -13.89
C MET A 564 5.16 14.65 -13.04
N PHE A 565 5.34 15.96 -13.25
CA PHE A 565 6.08 16.84 -12.34
C PHE A 565 5.12 17.52 -11.36
N GLU A 566 5.50 17.54 -10.08
CA GLU A 566 4.83 18.28 -9.00
C GLU A 566 5.11 19.79 -9.10
N ARG A 567 4.73 20.45 -10.20
CA ARG A 567 4.83 21.91 -10.27
C ARG A 567 3.70 22.53 -11.09
N TYR A 568 2.90 23.33 -10.41
CA TYR A 568 1.90 24.19 -11.02
C TYR A 568 2.25 25.66 -10.80
N VAL A 569 1.70 26.53 -11.64
CA VAL A 569 1.75 27.98 -11.49
C VAL A 569 0.31 28.47 -11.42
N GLN A 570 0.00 29.30 -10.44
CA GLN A 570 -1.31 29.92 -10.28
C GLN A 570 -1.18 31.44 -10.52
N GLU A 571 -2.04 31.97 -11.35
CA GLU A 571 -2.20 33.40 -11.60
C GLU A 571 -3.61 33.82 -11.17
N VAL A 572 -3.71 34.80 -10.28
CA VAL A 572 -4.98 35.29 -9.73
C VAL A 572 -5.23 36.70 -10.25
N THR A 573 -6.37 36.90 -10.91
CA THR A 573 -6.90 38.21 -11.32
C THR A 573 -8.20 38.52 -10.56
N GLU A 574 -8.74 39.73 -10.67
CA GLU A 574 -9.97 40.12 -9.94
C GLU A 574 -11.18 39.20 -10.24
N ASP A 575 -11.27 38.67 -11.47
CA ASP A 575 -12.46 37.92 -11.94
C ASP A 575 -12.17 36.43 -12.26
N LEU A 576 -10.90 36.03 -12.29
CA LEU A 576 -10.47 34.73 -12.82
C LEU A 576 -9.21 34.20 -12.13
N VAL A 577 -9.20 32.90 -11.85
CA VAL A 577 -8.01 32.18 -11.41
C VAL A 577 -7.56 31.24 -12.51
N THR A 578 -6.35 31.45 -13.02
CA THR A 578 -5.74 30.57 -14.01
C THR A 578 -4.73 29.67 -13.33
N VAL A 579 -4.84 28.36 -13.55
CA VAL A 579 -3.92 27.36 -13.01
C VAL A 579 -3.27 26.62 -14.17
N LYS A 580 -1.94 26.67 -14.20
CA LYS A 580 -1.11 26.02 -15.21
C LYS A 580 -0.41 24.81 -14.59
N LEU A 581 -0.77 23.61 -15.02
CA LEU A 581 -0.12 22.35 -14.64
C LEU A 581 0.97 22.02 -15.65
N MET A 582 2.21 21.80 -15.20
CA MET A 582 3.30 21.33 -16.06
C MET A 582 3.40 19.81 -16.02
N MET A 583 3.27 19.19 -17.17
CA MET A 583 3.17 17.74 -17.37
C MET A 583 4.37 17.22 -18.14
N VAL A 584 4.77 15.99 -17.85
CA VAL A 584 5.74 15.25 -18.68
C VAL A 584 5.22 13.85 -18.95
N ALA A 585 5.29 13.43 -20.21
CA ALA A 585 5.01 12.08 -20.65
C ALA A 585 6.31 11.43 -21.11
N ARG A 586 6.59 10.22 -20.62
CA ARG A 586 7.78 9.44 -21.02
C ARG A 586 7.55 8.64 -22.30
N TYR A 587 6.29 8.41 -22.67
CA TYR A 587 5.90 7.57 -23.78
C TYR A 587 4.81 8.26 -24.60
N ALA A 588 4.88 8.11 -25.92
CA ALA A 588 3.78 8.43 -26.82
C ALA A 588 2.55 7.57 -26.50
N GLY A 589 1.39 8.06 -26.93
CA GLY A 589 0.10 7.35 -26.83
C GLY A 589 -0.91 8.04 -25.92
N SER A 590 -2.02 7.33 -25.69
CA SER A 590 -3.14 7.78 -24.87
C SER A 590 -2.87 7.58 -23.37
N HIS A 591 -3.05 8.64 -22.60
CA HIS A 591 -2.94 8.67 -21.14
C HIS A 591 -4.22 9.24 -20.55
N VAL A 592 -4.74 8.56 -19.53
CA VAL A 592 -5.92 9.05 -18.82
C VAL A 592 -5.43 9.83 -17.59
N VAL A 593 -5.70 11.13 -17.59
CA VAL A 593 -5.26 12.08 -16.57
C VAL A 593 -6.45 12.50 -15.73
N THR A 594 -6.27 12.52 -14.41
CA THR A 594 -7.22 13.10 -13.46
C THR A 594 -6.53 14.24 -12.73
N VAL A 595 -6.98 15.47 -12.93
CA VAL A 595 -6.48 16.65 -12.20
C VAL A 595 -7.30 16.87 -10.94
N HIS A 596 -6.67 17.43 -9.92
CA HIS A 596 -7.22 17.67 -8.60
C HIS A 596 -6.89 19.10 -8.16
N PHE A 597 -7.89 19.83 -7.66
CA PHE A 597 -7.75 21.21 -7.18
C PHE A 597 -8.37 21.32 -5.79
N ALA A 598 -7.64 21.86 -4.81
CA ALA A 598 -8.15 22.14 -3.48
C ALA A 598 -8.42 23.64 -3.32
N ASP A 599 -9.61 23.99 -2.84
CA ASP A 599 -9.99 25.36 -2.50
C ASP A 599 -9.01 26.01 -1.51
N SER A 600 -8.69 27.30 -1.69
CA SER A 600 -7.77 28.02 -0.80
C SER A 600 -8.26 28.13 0.64
N GLU A 601 -9.54 28.45 0.84
CA GLU A 601 -10.11 28.69 2.17
C GLU A 601 -10.49 27.37 2.88
N THR A 602 -11.18 26.49 2.18
CA THR A 602 -11.81 25.29 2.77
C THR A 602 -11.05 24.00 2.50
N MET A 603 -10.10 24.02 1.55
CA MET A 603 -9.40 22.85 1.01
C MET A 603 -10.32 21.77 0.41
N ILE A 604 -11.57 22.11 0.12
CA ILE A 604 -12.48 21.17 -0.55
C ILE A 604 -11.96 20.89 -1.95
N SER A 605 -11.81 19.60 -2.27
CA SER A 605 -11.19 19.17 -3.52
C SER A 605 -12.21 18.98 -4.65
N ARG A 606 -11.88 19.43 -5.87
CA ARG A 606 -12.54 19.05 -7.13
C ARG A 606 -11.59 18.24 -7.99
N SER A 607 -12.11 17.23 -8.67
CA SER A 607 -11.34 16.46 -9.67
C SER A 607 -11.99 16.50 -11.04
N GLN A 608 -11.19 16.41 -12.11
CA GLN A 608 -11.65 16.29 -13.49
C GLN A 608 -10.78 15.27 -14.22
N LYS A 609 -11.43 14.30 -14.87
CA LYS A 609 -10.79 13.23 -15.64
C LYS A 609 -10.92 13.52 -17.14
N PHE A 610 -9.83 13.35 -17.88
CA PHE A 610 -9.78 13.53 -19.35
C PHE A 610 -8.66 12.67 -19.96
N GLU A 611 -8.67 12.56 -21.29
CA GLU A 611 -7.65 11.82 -22.04
C GLU A 611 -6.63 12.79 -22.66
N VAL A 612 -5.35 12.42 -22.63
CA VAL A 612 -4.26 13.12 -23.32
C VAL A 612 -3.57 12.15 -24.26
N GLU A 613 -3.59 12.42 -25.55
CA GLU A 613 -2.80 11.76 -26.57
C GLU A 613 -1.48 12.52 -26.74
N VAL A 614 -0.37 11.82 -26.56
CA VAL A 614 0.98 12.37 -26.74
C VAL A 614 1.56 11.82 -28.05
N GLU A 615 1.78 12.72 -29.00
CA GLU A 615 2.44 12.42 -30.28
C GLU A 615 3.88 12.91 -30.21
N ILE A 616 4.85 12.00 -30.39
CA ILE A 616 6.26 12.38 -30.50
C ILE A 616 6.49 12.93 -31.90
N VAL A 617 6.94 14.17 -31.98
CA VAL A 617 7.40 14.78 -33.23
C VAL A 617 8.81 14.28 -33.50
N GLU A 618 9.00 13.51 -34.58
CA GLU A 618 10.31 13.03 -35.04
C GLU A 618 11.23 14.17 -35.54
#